data_AF-A0A2E8EZE0-F1
#
_entry.id   AF-A0A2E8EZE0-F1
#
_cell.length_a   1.000
_cell.length_b   1.000
_cell.length_c   1.000
_cell.angle_alpha   90.00
_cell.angle_beta   90.00
_cell.angle_gamma   90.00
#
_symmetry.space_group_name_H-M   'P 1'
#
loop_
_entity.id
_entity.type
_entity.pdbx_description
1 polymer ?
#
loop_
_entity_poly.entity_id
_entity_poly.type
_entity_poly.pdbx_seq_one_letter_code
_entity_poly.pdbx_strand_id
1 'polypeptide(L)'
;MAELALLDKAFSNIMTRLVETGQAPHYTELARDLGLSVEEGRQTLHDLVATGIPAWLHPDTDYLVSFPPFNVLPNQYRMTIKGEQKWFAQ
;
A
#
# COMPACT_ATOMS: atom_id res chain seq x y z
N MET A 1 -13.83 7.40 7.87
CA MET A 1 -13.85 5.92 7.84
C MET A 1 -14.64 5.47 6.65
N ALA A 2 -13.92 5.10 5.59
CA ALA A 2 -14.42 4.40 4.42
C ALA A 2 -15.16 3.11 4.81
N GLU A 3 -16.06 2.68 3.94
CA GLU A 3 -16.76 1.41 4.09
C GLU A 3 -15.77 0.23 4.04
N LEU A 4 -16.04 -0.84 4.80
CA LEU A 4 -15.15 -2.01 4.84
C LEU A 4 -14.88 -2.60 3.44
N ALA A 5 -15.90 -2.65 2.58
CA ALA A 5 -15.74 -3.13 1.21
C ALA A 5 -14.80 -2.26 0.36
N LEU A 6 -14.70 -0.95 0.66
CA LEU A 6 -13.74 -0.07 0.01
C LEU A 6 -12.32 -0.28 0.56
N LEU A 7 -12.19 -0.48 1.87
CA LEU A 7 -10.90 -0.80 2.50
C LEU A 7 -10.33 -2.14 2.00
N ASP A 8 -11.16 -3.16 1.82
CA ASP A 8 -10.76 -4.45 1.25
C ASP A 8 -10.25 -4.30 -0.19
N LYS A 9 -10.94 -3.47 -1.00
CA LYS A 9 -10.50 -3.16 -2.38
C LYS A 9 -9.18 -2.40 -2.38
N ALA A 10 -9.02 -1.42 -1.48
CA ALA A 10 -7.78 -0.67 -1.35
C ALA A 10 -6.62 -1.59 -0.93
N PHE A 11 -6.83 -2.47 0.05
CA PHE A 11 -5.85 -3.45 0.48
C PHE A 11 -5.43 -4.37 -0.67
N SER A 12 -6.40 -4.94 -1.38
CA SER A 12 -6.14 -5.82 -2.52
C SER A 12 -5.41 -5.09 -3.65
N ASN A 13 -5.75 -3.83 -3.92
CA ASN A 13 -5.08 -3.04 -4.95
C ASN A 13 -3.60 -2.81 -4.60
N ILE A 14 -3.31 -2.34 -3.38
CA ILE A 14 -1.94 -2.09 -2.90
C ILE A 14 -1.12 -3.39 -2.94
N MET A 15 -1.69 -4.49 -2.46
CA MET A 15 -1.06 -5.82 -2.48
C MET A 15 -0.71 -6.27 -3.90
N THR A 16 -1.66 -6.17 -4.83
CA THR A 16 -1.43 -6.51 -6.24
C THR A 16 -0.35 -5.64 -6.87
N ARG A 17 -0.40 -4.32 -6.67
CA ARG A 17 0.61 -3.37 -7.16
C ARG A 17 2.01 -3.71 -6.65
N LEU A 18 2.12 -4.00 -5.35
CA LEU A 18 3.38 -4.42 -4.74
C LEU A 18 3.88 -5.70 -5.43
N VAL A 19 3.08 -6.76 -5.49
CA VAL A 19 3.48 -8.04 -6.10
C VAL A 19 3.86 -7.93 -7.58
N GLU A 20 3.23 -7.03 -8.34
CA GLU A 20 3.50 -6.85 -9.76
C GLU A 20 4.73 -5.98 -10.03
N THR A 21 4.93 -4.92 -9.25
CA THR A 21 5.87 -3.84 -9.59
C THR A 21 7.04 -3.71 -8.63
N GLY A 22 6.92 -4.21 -7.41
CA GLY A 22 7.88 -3.92 -6.34
C GLY A 22 7.69 -2.56 -5.66
N GLN A 23 6.69 -1.77 -6.07
CA GLN A 23 6.44 -0.43 -5.56
C GLN A 23 5.03 -0.33 -4.98
N ALA A 24 4.88 0.34 -3.84
CA ALA A 24 3.57 0.71 -3.33
C ALA A 24 3.02 1.88 -4.16
N PRO A 25 1.69 1.90 -4.44
CA PRO A 25 1.09 3.01 -5.16
C PRO A 25 1.08 4.27 -4.29
N HIS A 26 1.19 5.45 -4.92
CA HIS A 26 0.83 6.71 -4.29
C HIS A 26 -0.71 6.82 -4.18
N TYR A 27 -1.24 7.61 -3.23
CA TYR A 27 -2.69 7.72 -3.05
C TYR A 27 -3.43 8.24 -4.30
N THR A 28 -2.77 9.01 -5.15
CA THR A 28 -3.33 9.47 -6.44
C THR A 28 -3.52 8.31 -7.42
N GLU A 29 -2.63 7.33 -7.41
CA GLU A 29 -2.75 6.12 -8.22
C GLU A 29 -3.80 5.18 -7.64
N LEU A 30 -3.83 5.03 -6.31
CA LEU A 30 -4.89 4.31 -5.61
C LEU A 30 -6.27 4.91 -5.93
N ALA A 31 -6.40 6.24 -5.87
CA ALA A 31 -7.64 6.94 -6.22
C ALA A 31 -8.10 6.60 -7.64
N ARG A 32 -7.20 6.74 -8.62
CA ARG A 32 -7.46 6.40 -10.02
C ARG A 32 -7.90 4.95 -10.18
N ASP A 33 -7.18 4.02 -9.56
CA ASP A 33 -7.43 2.59 -9.71
C ASP A 33 -8.75 2.15 -9.04
N LEU A 34 -9.19 2.86 -7.99
CA LEU A 34 -10.47 2.63 -7.31
C LEU A 34 -11.63 3.45 -7.89
N GLY A 35 -11.38 4.33 -8.87
CA GLY A 35 -12.41 5.20 -9.45
C GLY A 35 -12.88 6.30 -8.50
N LEU A 36 -12.00 6.76 -7.59
CA LEU A 36 -12.27 7.79 -6.60
C LEU A 36 -11.69 9.14 -7.03
N SER A 37 -12.18 10.22 -6.43
CA SER A 37 -11.44 11.48 -6.44
C SER A 37 -10.11 11.34 -5.67
N VAL A 38 -9.15 12.23 -5.95
CA VAL A 38 -7.84 12.23 -5.29
C VAL A 38 -7.97 12.32 -3.77
N GLU A 39 -8.87 13.17 -3.27
CA GLU A 39 -9.06 13.34 -1.84
C GLU A 39 -9.72 12.12 -1.19
N GLU A 40 -10.70 11.49 -1.85
CA GLU A 40 -11.29 10.23 -1.38
C GLU A 40 -10.25 9.10 -1.35
N GLY A 41 -9.37 9.01 -2.35
CA GLY A 41 -8.29 8.03 -2.36
C GLY A 41 -7.26 8.28 -1.25
N ARG A 42 -6.91 9.55 -0.99
CA ARG A 42 -6.06 9.94 0.14
C ARG A 42 -6.70 9.53 1.46
N GLN A 43 -7.97 9.89 1.69
CA GLN A 43 -8.68 9.52 2.91
C GLN A 43 -8.82 7.99 3.06
N THR A 44 -9.06 7.27 1.96
CA THR A 44 -9.15 5.80 1.98
C THR A 44 -7.83 5.16 2.40
N LEU A 45 -6.69 5.67 1.93
CA LEU A 45 -5.36 5.20 2.36
C LEU A 45 -5.17 5.41 3.87
N HIS A 46 -5.48 6.61 4.37
CA HIS A 46 -5.37 6.92 5.80
C HIS A 46 -6.30 6.06 6.65
N ASP A 47 -7.56 5.91 6.23
CA ASP A 47 -8.53 5.07 6.91
C ASP A 47 -8.08 3.59 6.93
N LEU A 48 -7.47 3.10 5.85
CA LEU A 48 -6.90 1.75 5.78
C LEU A 48 -5.75 1.58 6.77
N VAL A 49 -4.79 2.51 6.81
CA VAL A 49 -3.68 2.47 7.77
C VAL A 49 -4.20 2.57 9.22
N ALA A 50 -5.24 3.36 9.45
CA ALA A 50 -5.87 3.52 10.76
C ALA A 50 -6.65 2.28 11.25
N THR A 51 -6.86 1.26 10.41
CA THR A 51 -7.49 -0.01 10.84
C THR A 51 -6.66 -0.79 11.86
N GLY A 52 -5.37 -0.48 12.01
CA GLY A 52 -4.46 -1.20 12.89
C GLY A 52 -3.73 -2.36 12.21
N ILE A 53 -3.86 -2.52 10.89
CA ILE A 53 -2.88 -3.32 10.14
C ILE A 53 -1.48 -2.75 10.36
N PRO A 54 -0.42 -3.58 10.36
CA PRO A 54 0.96 -3.11 10.49
C PRO A 54 1.41 -2.45 9.18
N ALA A 55 0.78 -1.32 8.80
CA ALA A 55 1.15 -0.50 7.66
C ALA A 55 1.54 0.89 8.16
N TRP A 56 2.50 1.52 7.49
CA TRP A 56 3.02 2.83 7.88
C TRP A 56 3.22 3.72 6.66
N LEU A 57 2.93 4.99 6.85
CA LEU A 57 3.28 6.07 5.93
C LEU A 57 4.58 6.73 6.38
N HIS A 58 5.37 7.23 5.43
CA HIS A 58 6.50 8.09 5.76
C HIS A 58 5.97 9.38 6.40
N PRO A 59 6.57 9.85 7.52
CA PRO A 59 6.14 11.07 8.19
C PRO A 59 6.01 12.26 7.25
N ASP A 60 4.97 13.08 7.48
CA ASP A 60 4.69 14.33 6.75
C ASP A 60 4.53 14.19 5.23
N THR A 61 4.26 12.97 4.77
CA THR A 61 3.93 12.67 3.38
C THR A 61 2.68 11.80 3.34
N ASP A 62 2.46 11.09 2.24
CA ASP A 62 1.47 10.02 2.13
C ASP A 62 2.08 8.77 1.45
N TYR A 63 3.41 8.64 1.47
CA TYR A 63 4.09 7.49 0.89
C TYR A 63 4.00 6.29 1.83
N LEU A 64 3.43 5.19 1.36
CA LEU A 64 3.56 3.90 2.04
C LEU A 64 5.03 3.51 2.14
N VAL A 65 5.51 3.27 3.36
CA VAL A 65 6.85 2.72 3.62
C VAL A 65 6.80 1.24 3.95
N SER A 66 5.66 0.77 4.43
CA SER A 66 5.49 -0.59 4.93
C SER A 66 4.02 -0.98 4.82
N PHE A 67 3.76 -2.16 4.29
CA PHE A 67 2.42 -2.71 4.07
C PHE A 67 2.49 -4.25 4.10
N PRO A 68 1.84 -4.94 5.03
CA PRO A 68 2.17 -6.33 5.34
C PRO A 68 1.94 -7.26 4.14
N PRO A 69 2.86 -8.22 3.85
CA PRO A 69 4.11 -8.51 4.58
C PRO A 69 5.32 -7.67 4.13
N PHE A 70 5.11 -6.67 3.27
CA PHE A 70 6.16 -5.91 2.58
C PHE A 70 6.69 -4.70 3.35
N ASN A 71 7.96 -4.44 3.13
CA ASN A 71 8.60 -3.15 3.31
C ASN A 71 9.03 -2.64 1.94
N VAL A 72 8.70 -1.39 1.59
CA VAL A 72 9.11 -0.83 0.29
C VAL A 72 10.49 -0.18 0.32
N LEU A 73 11.08 -0.08 1.51
CA LEU A 73 12.46 0.37 1.68
C LEU A 73 13.39 -0.85 1.75
N PRO A 74 14.58 -0.78 1.12
CA PRO A 74 15.57 -1.84 1.24
C PRO A 74 15.97 -2.14 2.67
N ASN A 75 15.95 -3.42 3.03
CA ASN A 75 16.40 -3.93 4.31
C ASN A 75 17.04 -5.33 4.17
N GLN A 76 17.35 -5.99 5.29
CA GLN A 76 18.04 -7.28 5.29
C GLN A 76 17.12 -8.47 4.92
N TYR A 77 15.81 -8.32 5.07
CA TYR A 77 14.81 -9.36 4.81
C TYR A 77 14.37 -9.35 3.35
N ARG A 78 15.26 -9.73 2.45
CA ARG A 78 14.97 -9.77 1.00
C ARG A 78 13.95 -10.86 0.68
N MET A 79 12.95 -10.51 -0.12
CA MET A 79 11.92 -11.41 -0.61
C MET A 79 12.03 -11.58 -2.13
N THR A 80 11.80 -12.81 -2.56
CA THR A 80 11.70 -13.17 -3.98
C THR A 80 10.29 -13.61 -4.29
N ILE A 81 9.66 -13.02 -5.30
CA ILE A 81 8.35 -13.45 -5.81
C ILE A 81 8.54 -13.90 -7.26
N LYS A 82 8.07 -15.12 -7.58
CA LYS A 82 8.19 -15.72 -8.93
C LYS A 82 9.62 -15.68 -9.51
N GLY A 83 10.64 -15.81 -8.64
CA GLY A 83 12.05 -15.82 -9.04
C GLY A 83 12.71 -14.44 -9.16
N GLU A 84 11.96 -13.34 -9.01
CA GLU A 84 12.50 -11.98 -9.03
C GLU A 84 12.73 -11.44 -7.62
N GLN A 85 13.87 -10.79 -7.37
CA GLN A 85 14.15 -10.14 -6.09
C GLN A 85 13.97 -8.63 -6.24
N LYS A 86 12.80 -8.14 -5.82
CA LYS A 86 12.46 -6.70 -5.78
C LYS A 86 12.01 -6.24 -4.38
N TRP A 87 11.57 -7.19 -3.55
CA TRP A 87 10.82 -6.92 -2.33
C TRP A 87 11.65 -7.13 -1.07
N PHE A 88 11.15 -6.56 0.01
CA PHE A 88 11.65 -6.75 1.36
C PHE A 88 10.48 -7.05 2.31
N ALA A 89 10.73 -7.81 3.38
CA ALA A 89 9.74 -8.06 4.42
C ALA A 89 9.79 -6.97 5.51
N GLN A 90 8.74 -6.87 6.32
CA GLN A 90 8.67 -5.98 7.50
C GLN A 90 9.61 -6.41 8.63
#